data_AF-A0A4Q3ZR06-F1
#
_entry.id   AF-A0A4Q3ZR06-F1
#
_cell.length_a   1.000
_cell.length_b   1.000
_cell.length_c   1.000
_cell.angle_alpha   90.00
_cell.angle_beta   90.00
_cell.angle_gamma   90.00
#
_symmetry.space_group_name_H-M   'P 1'
#
loop_
_entity.id
_entity.type
_entity.pdbx_description
1 polymer ?
#
loop_
_entity_poly.entity_id
_entity_poly.type
_entity_poly.pdbx_seq_one_letter_code
_entity_poly.pdbx_strand_id
1 'polypeptide(L)'
;VLGCAQTGTGKTAGFTLPMLDILASGRAKARMPRSLILEPTRELALQVAENFVKYGKHLNLVHALLIGGESMNDQRNVLDKGVDVLIATPGRLLDLFDRGRILLADCKVLVIDEADRMLDMGFIPDVERIVSMLPAMRQTLFFSATMAPEIRKLADAFLQNPKEISVSAPASVATTITAGLLWTRELDKREALRRLIRREQVQNALIFCNRKVEVDVLYKSLKRHGFSVGSLHGDMDQPARFATLNKFKANELQLLVCSDVAARGIDIGGLSHVFNFDVPFHAEDYVHRIGRTGRAGNKGAAFTIATADDARNVAAIEKLTGRPIPRIEVEGLDEVSNEEIAEAAARPNRGRGGRGAPARGGRPAAGGRDRERGPRGADRRSDRAPQADTQPIVAASAERAPLAERPARPARGDRPERGERSRDRGRDRAPVTPREERPRIEDRAPRNEQPREERGWDRPQPDRYAERPERSWDRDGPRRRDRDDLGPSVQGFGDAIPAFMLIPIPRPRRDANPEPETEAEAA
;
A
#
# COMPACT_ATOMS: atom_id res chain seq x y z
N VAL A 1 -4.69 -17.97 -9.31
CA VAL A 1 -3.79 -17.38 -10.34
C VAL A 1 -2.53 -16.92 -9.63
N LEU A 2 -1.35 -17.16 -10.21
CA LEU A 2 -0.08 -16.62 -9.75
C LEU A 2 0.48 -15.67 -10.82
N GLY A 3 0.55 -14.38 -10.52
CA GLY A 3 1.01 -13.34 -11.43
C GLY A 3 2.37 -12.76 -11.01
N CYS A 4 3.43 -13.10 -11.75
CA CYS A 4 4.74 -12.49 -11.61
C CYS A 4 4.86 -11.28 -12.55
N ALA A 5 4.72 -10.07 -12.01
CA ALA A 5 4.77 -8.83 -12.78
C ALA A 5 5.11 -7.60 -11.91
N GLN A 6 5.97 -6.72 -12.44
CA GLN A 6 6.35 -5.46 -11.81
C GLN A 6 5.18 -4.45 -11.73
N THR A 7 5.31 -3.41 -10.91
CA THR A 7 4.31 -2.31 -10.86
C THR A 7 4.28 -1.51 -12.17
N GLY A 8 3.10 -1.02 -12.54
CA GLY A 8 2.88 -0.33 -13.82
C GLY A 8 2.55 -1.23 -15.02
N THR A 9 2.62 -2.55 -14.88
CA THR A 9 2.27 -3.54 -15.92
C THR A 9 0.76 -3.76 -16.12
N GLY A 10 -0.09 -3.07 -15.35
CA GLY A 10 -1.55 -3.22 -15.40
C GLY A 10 -2.14 -4.27 -14.44
N LYS A 11 -1.35 -4.84 -13.51
CA LYS A 11 -1.81 -5.80 -12.46
C LYS A 11 -3.18 -5.47 -11.88
N THR A 12 -3.38 -4.23 -11.44
CA THR A 12 -4.63 -3.75 -10.84
C THR A 12 -5.84 -3.92 -11.75
N ALA A 13 -5.74 -3.62 -13.04
CA ALA A 13 -6.82 -3.89 -14.00
C ALA A 13 -7.01 -5.41 -14.21
N GLY A 14 -5.91 -6.16 -14.26
CA GLY A 14 -5.90 -7.62 -14.42
C GLY A 14 -6.62 -8.40 -13.31
N PHE A 15 -6.66 -7.90 -12.07
CA PHE A 15 -7.49 -8.47 -11.01
C PHE A 15 -8.82 -7.76 -10.79
N THR A 16 -8.89 -6.44 -11.02
CA THR A 16 -10.12 -5.67 -10.75
C THR A 16 -11.19 -5.91 -11.80
N LEU A 17 -10.85 -6.01 -13.08
CA LEU A 17 -11.87 -6.20 -14.13
C LEU A 17 -12.60 -7.55 -14.03
N PRO A 18 -11.93 -8.70 -13.81
CA PRO A 18 -12.64 -9.96 -13.53
C PRO A 18 -13.45 -9.93 -12.23
N MET A 19 -12.95 -9.24 -11.19
CA MET A 19 -13.68 -9.08 -9.93
C MET A 19 -14.97 -8.26 -10.11
N LEU A 20 -14.94 -7.18 -10.89
CA LEU A 20 -16.11 -6.36 -11.19
C LEU A 20 -17.19 -7.18 -11.91
N ASP A 21 -16.81 -8.01 -12.88
CA ASP A 21 -17.72 -8.90 -13.61
C ASP A 21 -18.36 -9.96 -12.69
N ILE A 22 -17.54 -10.70 -11.93
CA ILE A 22 -17.99 -11.69 -10.94
C ILE A 22 -18.98 -11.09 -9.93
N LEU A 23 -18.74 -9.83 -9.52
CA LEU A 23 -19.56 -9.15 -8.51
C LEU A 23 -20.77 -8.39 -9.08
N ALA A 24 -20.79 -8.05 -10.38
CA ALA A 24 -21.92 -7.39 -11.02
C ALA A 24 -23.23 -8.19 -10.85
N SER A 25 -23.15 -9.52 -10.75
CA SER A 25 -24.23 -10.35 -10.26
C SER A 25 -24.25 -10.43 -8.72
N GLY A 26 -25.36 -10.02 -8.11
CA GLY A 26 -25.59 -10.13 -6.66
C GLY A 26 -25.74 -8.78 -5.94
N ARG A 27 -25.70 -8.80 -4.61
CA ARG A 27 -25.83 -7.64 -3.72
C ARG A 27 -24.93 -7.80 -2.50
N ALA A 28 -24.37 -6.69 -2.01
CA ALA A 28 -23.68 -6.61 -0.73
C ALA A 28 -24.57 -7.02 0.46
N LYS A 29 -23.92 -7.43 1.55
CA LYS A 29 -24.55 -7.67 2.86
C LYS A 29 -23.79 -6.89 3.93
N ALA A 30 -24.48 -6.40 4.96
CA ALA A 30 -23.84 -5.70 6.08
C ALA A 30 -22.72 -6.56 6.70
N ARG A 31 -21.52 -5.97 6.87
CA ARG A 31 -20.30 -6.61 7.41
C ARG A 31 -19.77 -7.86 6.68
N MET A 32 -20.38 -8.28 5.56
CA MET A 32 -20.00 -9.49 4.80
C MET A 32 -19.56 -9.09 3.38
N PRO A 33 -18.26 -8.80 3.16
CA PRO A 33 -17.74 -8.50 1.84
C PRO A 33 -17.74 -9.73 0.93
N ARG A 34 -17.95 -9.50 -0.37
CA ARG A 34 -17.96 -10.54 -1.41
C ARG A 34 -16.58 -10.78 -2.03
N SER A 35 -15.66 -9.83 -1.90
CA SER A 35 -14.23 -10.01 -2.17
C SER A 35 -13.35 -9.25 -1.18
N LEU A 36 -12.08 -9.67 -1.10
CA LEU A 36 -11.03 -9.03 -0.33
C LEU A 36 -9.79 -8.81 -1.19
N ILE A 37 -9.23 -7.60 -1.13
CA ILE A 37 -7.94 -7.22 -1.67
C ILE A 37 -7.04 -6.86 -0.49
N LEU A 38 -5.94 -7.62 -0.33
CA LEU A 38 -4.89 -7.32 0.63
C LEU A 38 -3.77 -6.55 -0.05
N GLU A 39 -3.40 -5.44 0.57
CA GLU A 39 -2.35 -4.51 0.12
C GLU A 39 -1.35 -4.27 1.25
N PRO A 40 -0.02 -4.24 1.01
CA PRO A 40 0.97 -4.07 2.08
C PRO A 40 0.97 -2.66 2.70
N THR A 41 0.35 -1.66 2.06
CA THR A 41 0.35 -0.26 2.55
C THR A 41 -0.91 0.52 2.21
N ARG A 42 -1.15 1.58 2.99
CA ARG A 42 -2.26 2.52 2.83
C ARG A 42 -2.31 3.14 1.44
N GLU A 43 -1.15 3.47 0.90
CA GLU A 43 -0.98 4.20 -0.36
C GLU A 43 -1.40 3.35 -1.57
N LEU A 44 -1.07 2.06 -1.58
CA LEU A 44 -1.58 1.13 -2.60
C LEU A 44 -3.07 0.84 -2.42
N ALA A 45 -3.52 0.63 -1.18
CA ALA A 45 -4.94 0.42 -0.90
C ALA A 45 -5.82 1.59 -1.38
N LEU A 46 -5.34 2.84 -1.23
CA LEU A 46 -5.95 4.02 -1.84
C LEU A 46 -5.91 3.97 -3.38
N GLN A 47 -4.78 3.64 -3.98
CA GLN A 47 -4.64 3.57 -5.46
C GLN A 47 -5.51 2.47 -6.08
N VAL A 48 -5.70 1.33 -5.40
CA VAL A 48 -6.62 0.28 -5.84
C VAL A 48 -8.08 0.70 -5.64
N ALA A 49 -8.41 1.46 -4.58
CA ALA A 49 -9.73 2.06 -4.41
C ALA A 49 -10.06 3.10 -5.52
N GLU A 50 -9.11 3.99 -5.83
CA GLU A 50 -9.22 4.96 -6.93
C GLU A 50 -9.45 4.26 -8.28
N ASN A 51 -8.65 3.23 -8.58
CA ASN A 51 -8.80 2.42 -9.79
C ASN A 51 -10.11 1.62 -9.80
N PHE A 52 -10.55 1.08 -8.65
CA PHE A 52 -11.84 0.39 -8.53
C PHE A 52 -13.01 1.31 -8.87
N VAL A 53 -13.03 2.54 -8.34
CA VAL A 53 -14.06 3.54 -8.69
C VAL A 53 -13.98 3.92 -10.16
N LYS A 54 -12.78 4.06 -10.73
CA LYS A 54 -12.58 4.40 -12.15
C LYS A 54 -13.10 3.31 -13.09
N TYR A 55 -12.78 2.05 -12.82
CA TYR A 55 -13.20 0.91 -13.66
C TYR A 55 -14.66 0.52 -13.41
N GLY A 56 -15.12 0.60 -12.15
CA GLY A 56 -16.48 0.29 -11.72
C GLY A 56 -17.51 1.39 -11.93
N LYS A 57 -17.17 2.49 -12.62
CA LYS A 57 -18.00 3.71 -12.80
C LYS A 57 -19.46 3.45 -13.21
N HIS A 58 -19.72 2.36 -13.94
CA HIS A 58 -21.04 2.00 -14.48
C HIS A 58 -21.69 0.80 -13.74
N LEU A 59 -21.16 0.41 -12.58
CA LEU A 59 -21.61 -0.71 -11.76
C LEU A 59 -21.99 -0.23 -10.35
N ASN A 60 -23.12 -0.72 -9.83
CA ASN A 60 -23.62 -0.39 -8.49
C ASN A 60 -22.91 -1.22 -7.40
N LEU A 61 -21.58 -1.17 -7.34
CA LEU A 61 -20.75 -1.92 -6.40
C LEU A 61 -20.12 -1.01 -5.34
N VAL A 62 -20.26 -1.39 -4.08
CA VAL A 62 -19.72 -0.64 -2.93
C VAL A 62 -18.37 -1.22 -2.51
N HIS A 63 -17.36 -0.36 -2.37
CA HIS A 63 -16.08 -0.76 -1.77
C HIS A 63 -15.89 -0.11 -0.39
N ALA A 64 -14.99 -0.68 0.42
CA ALA A 64 -14.55 -0.08 1.67
C ALA A 64 -13.04 -0.22 1.86
N LEU A 65 -12.43 0.79 2.49
CA LEU A 65 -10.99 0.91 2.63
C LEU A 65 -10.57 0.81 4.11
N LEU A 66 -9.94 -0.31 4.47
CA LEU A 66 -9.51 -0.64 5.83
C LEU A 66 -8.00 -0.49 5.99
N ILE A 67 -7.58 0.76 6.16
CA ILE A 67 -6.20 1.16 6.32
C ILE A 67 -5.93 1.69 7.74
N GLY A 68 -4.69 1.52 8.22
CA GLY A 68 -4.23 2.12 9.48
C GLY A 68 -4.40 3.64 9.50
N GLY A 69 -4.34 4.27 10.68
CA GLY A 69 -4.37 5.74 10.84
C GLY A 69 -5.63 6.48 10.37
N GLU A 70 -6.65 5.81 9.86
CA GLU A 70 -7.99 6.36 9.64
C GLU A 70 -8.93 6.08 10.82
N SER A 71 -10.00 6.88 10.90
CA SER A 71 -11.08 6.75 11.88
C SER A 71 -11.73 5.36 11.87
N MET A 72 -11.72 4.71 13.03
CA MET A 72 -12.37 3.41 13.23
C MET A 72 -13.90 3.48 13.11
N ASN A 73 -14.50 4.61 13.48
CA ASN A 73 -15.96 4.75 13.44
C ASN A 73 -16.45 4.89 12.00
N ASP A 74 -15.71 5.62 11.16
CA ASP A 74 -16.10 5.80 9.76
C ASP A 74 -15.89 4.52 8.94
N GLN A 75 -14.82 3.78 9.19
CA GLN A 75 -14.64 2.43 8.64
C GLN A 75 -15.79 1.46 9.04
N ARG A 76 -16.25 1.50 10.30
CA ARG A 76 -17.45 0.74 10.74
C ARG A 76 -18.73 1.22 10.06
N ASN A 77 -18.92 2.53 9.94
CA ASN A 77 -20.11 3.14 9.32
C ASN A 77 -20.24 2.81 7.82
N VAL A 78 -19.14 2.48 7.14
CA VAL A 78 -19.17 1.93 5.77
C VAL A 78 -19.49 0.44 5.78
N LEU A 79 -18.82 -0.36 6.61
CA LEU A 79 -19.06 -1.81 6.73
C LEU A 79 -20.52 -2.16 7.09
N ASP A 80 -21.15 -1.35 7.96
CA ASP A 80 -22.53 -1.55 8.42
C ASP A 80 -23.58 -1.30 7.32
N LYS A 81 -23.24 -0.54 6.26
CA LYS A 81 -24.12 -0.34 5.09
C LYS A 81 -24.12 -1.52 4.11
N GLY A 82 -23.15 -2.42 4.25
CA GLY A 82 -22.86 -3.46 3.28
C GLY A 82 -21.82 -3.02 2.26
N VAL A 83 -20.91 -3.95 1.94
CA VAL A 83 -19.76 -3.74 1.07
C VAL A 83 -19.65 -4.95 0.14
N ASP A 84 -19.32 -4.72 -1.13
CA ASP A 84 -18.98 -5.78 -2.08
C ASP A 84 -17.49 -6.10 -2.05
N VAL A 85 -16.64 -5.05 -2.12
CA VAL A 85 -15.18 -5.17 -2.21
C VAL A 85 -14.49 -4.56 -1.00
N LEU A 86 -13.78 -5.37 -0.24
CA LEU A 86 -12.97 -4.89 0.87
C LEU A 86 -11.51 -4.71 0.45
N ILE A 87 -10.93 -3.53 0.63
CA ILE A 87 -9.53 -3.24 0.30
C ILE A 87 -8.82 -2.90 1.62
N ALA A 88 -7.80 -3.66 2.01
CA ALA A 88 -7.29 -3.61 3.38
C ALA A 88 -5.78 -3.82 3.52
N THR A 89 -5.19 -3.15 4.51
CA THR A 89 -3.88 -3.52 5.06
C THR A 89 -4.04 -4.59 6.16
N PRO A 90 -3.24 -5.68 6.18
CA PRO A 90 -3.47 -6.86 7.03
C PRO A 90 -3.81 -6.57 8.50
N GLY A 91 -2.95 -5.85 9.23
CA GLY A 91 -3.18 -5.56 10.65
C GLY A 91 -4.45 -4.74 10.97
N ARG A 92 -4.91 -3.87 10.05
CA ARG A 92 -6.19 -3.14 10.24
C ARG A 92 -7.40 -4.02 9.95
N LEU A 93 -7.29 -4.99 9.03
CA LEU A 93 -8.35 -5.97 8.81
C LEU A 93 -8.54 -6.83 10.07
N LEU A 94 -7.45 -7.35 10.63
CA LEU A 94 -7.47 -8.17 11.84
C LEU A 94 -8.04 -7.41 13.04
N ASP A 95 -7.63 -6.16 13.27
CA ASP A 95 -8.16 -5.33 14.37
C ASP A 95 -9.66 -5.01 14.25
N LEU A 96 -10.26 -5.07 13.05
CA LEU A 96 -11.71 -4.95 12.87
C LEU A 96 -12.43 -6.31 12.90
N PHE A 97 -11.78 -7.39 12.46
CA PHE A 97 -12.27 -8.76 12.58
C PHE A 97 -12.37 -9.18 14.06
N ASP A 98 -11.29 -9.02 14.83
CA ASP A 98 -11.20 -9.39 16.25
C ASP A 98 -12.17 -8.58 17.14
N ARG A 99 -12.61 -7.40 16.68
CA ARG A 99 -13.67 -6.59 17.32
C ARG A 99 -15.09 -6.93 16.86
N GLY A 100 -15.26 -8.04 16.13
CA GLY A 100 -16.55 -8.56 15.64
C GLY A 100 -17.25 -7.64 14.62
N ARG A 101 -16.49 -6.90 13.80
CA ARG A 101 -17.04 -5.90 12.84
C ARG A 101 -17.08 -6.37 11.40
N ILE A 102 -16.49 -7.52 11.08
CA ILE A 102 -16.38 -8.07 9.73
C ILE A 102 -16.58 -9.59 9.81
N LEU A 103 -17.29 -10.15 8.83
CA LEU A 103 -17.47 -11.60 8.67
C LEU A 103 -17.03 -11.98 7.25
N LEU A 104 -15.89 -12.66 7.12
CA LEU A 104 -15.26 -12.97 5.84
C LEU A 104 -15.89 -14.19 5.11
N ALA A 105 -16.97 -14.75 5.64
CA ALA A 105 -17.55 -16.03 5.22
C ALA A 105 -18.26 -16.04 3.84
N ASP A 106 -18.56 -14.88 3.25
CA ASP A 106 -19.15 -14.76 1.89
C ASP A 106 -18.11 -14.26 0.86
N CYS A 107 -16.82 -14.26 1.22
CA CYS A 107 -15.74 -13.76 0.37
C CYS A 107 -15.35 -14.79 -0.70
N LYS A 108 -15.76 -14.53 -1.94
CA LYS A 108 -15.60 -15.41 -3.11
C LYS A 108 -14.28 -15.22 -3.86
N VAL A 109 -13.71 -14.01 -3.79
CA VAL A 109 -12.46 -13.64 -4.47
C VAL A 109 -11.48 -13.04 -3.46
N LEU A 110 -10.28 -13.60 -3.40
CA LEU A 110 -9.15 -13.06 -2.63
C LEU A 110 -8.09 -12.56 -3.61
N VAL A 111 -7.62 -11.32 -3.44
CA VAL A 111 -6.43 -10.78 -4.09
C VAL A 111 -5.38 -10.50 -3.01
N ILE A 112 -4.14 -10.87 -3.30
CA ILE A 112 -2.95 -10.47 -2.55
C ILE A 112 -2.01 -9.82 -3.57
N ASP A 113 -1.76 -8.51 -3.49
CA ASP A 113 -0.76 -7.82 -4.33
C ASP A 113 0.48 -7.39 -3.53
N GLU A 114 1.62 -7.27 -4.23
CA GLU A 114 2.96 -7.07 -3.66
C GLU A 114 3.26 -8.02 -2.48
N ALA A 115 3.01 -9.32 -2.67
CA ALA A 115 3.22 -10.34 -1.63
C ALA A 115 4.69 -10.44 -1.17
N ASP A 116 5.65 -10.22 -2.08
CA ASP A 116 7.07 -10.04 -1.77
C ASP A 116 7.33 -8.89 -0.80
N ARG A 117 6.58 -7.80 -0.93
CA ARG A 117 6.67 -6.69 0.03
C ARG A 117 5.92 -6.95 1.34
N MET A 118 4.85 -7.76 1.34
CA MET A 118 4.25 -8.23 2.59
C MET A 118 5.24 -9.07 3.41
N LEU A 119 6.11 -9.84 2.74
CA LEU A 119 7.21 -10.56 3.38
C LEU A 119 8.23 -9.59 4.01
N ASP A 120 8.75 -8.64 3.23
CA ASP A 120 9.70 -7.63 3.73
C ASP A 120 9.18 -6.80 4.90
N MET A 121 7.87 -6.54 4.95
CA MET A 121 7.22 -5.80 6.03
C MET A 121 6.81 -6.67 7.22
N GLY A 122 7.08 -7.98 7.17
CA GLY A 122 6.79 -8.93 8.26
C GLY A 122 5.32 -9.31 8.41
N PHE A 123 4.46 -9.00 7.42
CA PHE A 123 3.01 -9.23 7.50
C PHE A 123 2.58 -10.68 7.18
N ILE A 124 3.50 -11.61 6.89
CA ILE A 124 3.11 -12.98 6.54
C ILE A 124 2.24 -13.67 7.59
N PRO A 125 2.53 -13.60 8.91
CA PRO A 125 1.65 -14.21 9.93
C PRO A 125 0.25 -13.58 9.95
N ASP A 126 0.13 -12.28 9.68
CA ASP A 126 -1.18 -11.62 9.54
C ASP A 126 -1.93 -12.11 8.30
N VAL A 127 -1.24 -12.28 7.18
CA VAL A 127 -1.83 -12.75 5.91
C VAL A 127 -2.25 -14.22 6.00
N GLU A 128 -1.42 -15.08 6.59
CA GLU A 128 -1.76 -16.48 6.90
C GLU A 128 -3.00 -16.56 7.81
N ARG A 129 -3.04 -15.74 8.86
CA ARG A 129 -4.20 -15.62 9.76
C ARG A 129 -5.46 -15.20 9.01
N ILE A 130 -5.40 -14.16 8.17
CA ILE A 130 -6.53 -13.73 7.31
C ILE A 130 -6.95 -14.84 6.35
N VAL A 131 -6.00 -15.54 5.73
CA VAL A 131 -6.25 -16.65 4.80
C VAL A 131 -7.00 -17.81 5.48
N SER A 132 -6.69 -18.11 6.74
CA SER A 132 -7.42 -19.12 7.54
C SER A 132 -8.86 -18.73 7.89
N MET A 133 -9.19 -17.44 7.87
CA MET A 133 -10.54 -16.91 8.16
C MET A 133 -11.46 -16.89 6.94
N LEU A 134 -10.93 -17.22 5.75
CA LEU A 134 -11.65 -17.17 4.48
C LEU A 134 -12.18 -18.55 4.04
N PRO A 135 -13.31 -18.62 3.31
CA PRO A 135 -13.80 -19.85 2.73
C PRO A 135 -12.74 -20.59 1.91
N ALA A 136 -12.67 -21.92 2.05
CA ALA A 136 -11.74 -22.74 1.27
C ALA A 136 -12.08 -22.73 -0.23
N MET A 137 -13.38 -22.74 -0.56
CA MET A 137 -13.88 -22.60 -1.93
C MET A 137 -13.96 -21.13 -2.33
N ARG A 138 -12.84 -20.59 -2.84
CA ARG A 138 -12.73 -19.21 -3.33
C ARG A 138 -11.74 -19.12 -4.50
N GLN A 139 -11.83 -18.06 -5.30
CA GLN A 139 -10.80 -17.74 -6.29
C GLN A 139 -9.71 -16.87 -5.65
N THR A 140 -8.51 -17.42 -5.47
CA THR A 140 -7.33 -16.64 -5.04
C THR A 140 -6.51 -16.17 -6.25
N LEU A 141 -6.18 -14.87 -6.28
CA LEU A 141 -5.21 -14.26 -7.17
C LEU A 141 -4.05 -13.72 -6.33
N PHE A 142 -2.83 -14.17 -6.63
CA PHE A 142 -1.62 -13.83 -5.90
C PHE A 142 -0.67 -13.12 -6.85
N PHE A 143 -0.18 -11.95 -6.49
CA PHE A 143 0.72 -11.13 -7.31
C PHE A 143 1.98 -10.74 -6.55
N SER A 144 3.10 -10.75 -7.28
CA SER A 144 4.43 -10.46 -6.77
C SER A 144 5.28 -9.87 -7.91
N ALA A 145 6.29 -9.07 -7.59
CA ALA A 145 7.31 -8.67 -8.58
C ALA A 145 8.46 -9.70 -8.66
N THR A 146 8.63 -10.50 -7.61
CA THR A 146 9.69 -11.51 -7.45
C THR A 146 9.11 -12.89 -7.13
N MET A 147 9.87 -13.96 -7.41
CA MET A 147 9.54 -15.35 -7.05
C MET A 147 10.66 -15.98 -6.21
N ALA A 148 11.02 -15.32 -5.11
CA ALA A 148 11.91 -15.90 -4.11
C ALA A 148 11.31 -17.20 -3.51
N PRO A 149 12.12 -18.14 -3.00
CA PRO A 149 11.63 -19.42 -2.45
C PRO A 149 10.56 -19.26 -1.37
N GLU A 150 10.63 -18.19 -0.59
CA GLU A 150 9.69 -17.83 0.48
C GLU A 150 8.32 -17.45 -0.09
N ILE A 151 8.32 -16.69 -1.18
CA ILE A 151 7.12 -16.28 -1.92
C ILE A 151 6.54 -17.44 -2.72
N ARG A 152 7.38 -18.36 -3.23
CA ARG A 152 6.92 -19.62 -3.83
C ARG A 152 6.16 -20.46 -2.79
N LYS A 153 6.74 -20.71 -1.61
CA LYS A 153 6.07 -21.44 -0.50
C LYS A 153 4.73 -20.81 -0.13
N LEU A 154 4.69 -19.47 -0.02
CA LEU A 154 3.48 -18.72 0.31
C LEU A 154 2.39 -18.85 -0.78
N ALA A 155 2.78 -18.76 -2.05
CA ALA A 155 1.88 -18.96 -3.17
C ALA A 155 1.33 -20.41 -3.21
N ASP A 156 2.19 -21.41 -3.04
CA ASP A 156 1.80 -22.83 -3.01
C ASP A 156 0.89 -23.17 -1.82
N ALA A 157 1.00 -22.45 -0.69
CA ALA A 157 0.11 -22.60 0.46
C ALA A 157 -1.28 -21.93 0.27
N PHE A 158 -1.37 -20.87 -0.52
CA PHE A 158 -2.60 -20.06 -0.67
C PHE A 158 -3.39 -20.32 -1.96
N LEU A 159 -2.79 -21.04 -2.91
CA LEU A 159 -3.34 -21.31 -4.24
C LEU A 159 -3.63 -22.80 -4.44
N GLN A 160 -4.75 -23.10 -5.09
CA GLN A 160 -5.08 -24.45 -5.57
C GLN A 160 -4.96 -24.46 -7.10
N ASN A 161 -4.14 -25.38 -7.63
CA ASN A 161 -3.85 -25.54 -9.07
C ASN A 161 -3.75 -24.21 -9.87
N PRO A 162 -2.85 -23.27 -9.47
CA PRO A 162 -2.82 -21.95 -10.08
C PRO A 162 -2.33 -21.98 -11.52
N LYS A 163 -3.05 -21.30 -12.41
CA LYS A 163 -2.42 -20.82 -13.65
C LYS A 163 -1.37 -19.76 -13.29
N GLU A 164 -0.12 -20.06 -13.62
CA GLU A 164 1.01 -19.14 -13.52
C GLU A 164 1.09 -18.24 -14.77
N ILE A 165 1.40 -16.97 -14.57
CA ILE A 165 1.56 -15.95 -15.61
C ILE A 165 2.78 -15.10 -15.23
N SER A 166 3.79 -15.02 -16.10
CA SER A 166 4.94 -14.13 -15.93
C SER A 166 5.03 -13.18 -17.12
N VAL A 167 5.18 -11.88 -16.83
CA VAL A 167 5.17 -10.80 -17.84
C VAL A 167 6.55 -10.16 -18.03
N SER A 168 7.50 -10.45 -17.14
CA SER A 168 8.84 -9.86 -17.13
C SER A 168 9.93 -10.91 -16.95
N ALA A 169 11.07 -10.71 -17.61
CA ALA A 169 12.28 -11.48 -17.33
C ALA A 169 12.75 -11.22 -15.88
N PRO A 170 13.36 -12.21 -15.19
CA PRO A 170 13.86 -12.02 -13.83
C PRO A 170 14.87 -10.87 -13.74
N ALA A 171 14.58 -9.87 -12.89
CA ALA A 171 15.47 -8.79 -12.46
C ALA A 171 16.21 -7.96 -13.54
N SER A 172 15.84 -8.04 -14.82
CA SER A 172 16.51 -7.27 -15.88
C SER A 172 16.24 -5.76 -15.75
N VAL A 173 17.31 -4.95 -15.71
CA VAL A 173 17.21 -3.49 -15.82
C VAL A 173 16.55 -3.12 -17.16
N ALA A 174 15.55 -2.22 -17.13
CA ALA A 174 14.91 -1.75 -18.34
C ALA A 174 15.92 -1.00 -19.24
N THR A 175 15.97 -1.35 -20.53
CA THR A 175 16.92 -0.79 -21.50
C THR A 175 16.73 0.70 -21.77
N THR A 176 15.66 1.31 -21.25
CA THR A 176 15.37 2.75 -21.25
C THR A 176 16.11 3.52 -20.14
N ILE A 177 16.74 2.84 -19.18
CA ILE A 177 17.40 3.46 -18.02
C ILE A 177 18.91 3.56 -18.24
N THR A 178 19.43 4.78 -18.30
CA THR A 178 20.86 5.08 -18.20
C THR A 178 21.30 4.95 -16.75
N ALA A 179 22.02 3.88 -16.40
CA ALA A 179 22.56 3.67 -15.06
C ALA A 179 23.99 4.24 -14.93
N GLY A 180 24.32 4.79 -13.77
CA GLY A 180 25.67 5.27 -13.45
C GLY A 180 26.06 5.06 -11.98
N LEU A 181 27.32 4.74 -11.73
CA LEU A 181 27.90 4.47 -10.42
C LEU A 181 29.06 5.42 -10.12
N LEU A 182 28.89 6.26 -9.10
CA LEU A 182 29.91 7.15 -8.57
C LEU A 182 30.50 6.56 -7.29
N TRP A 183 31.81 6.36 -7.25
CA TRP A 183 32.53 6.03 -6.03
C TRP A 183 33.03 7.32 -5.37
N THR A 184 32.81 7.47 -4.06
CA THR A 184 33.24 8.65 -3.32
C THR A 184 33.35 8.35 -1.82
N ARG A 185 33.86 9.30 -1.04
CA ARG A 185 34.03 9.17 0.41
C ARG A 185 32.74 9.55 1.14
N GLU A 186 32.49 8.94 2.31
CA GLU A 186 31.23 9.08 3.08
C GLU A 186 30.86 10.56 3.38
N LEU A 187 31.86 11.41 3.61
CA LEU A 187 31.66 12.83 3.89
C LEU A 187 31.11 13.59 2.65
N ASP A 188 31.57 13.17 1.47
CA ASP A 188 31.41 13.84 0.18
C ASP A 188 30.16 13.43 -0.60
N LYS A 189 29.54 12.29 -0.26
CA LYS A 189 28.28 11.80 -0.89
C LYS A 189 27.22 12.91 -1.05
N ARG A 190 27.14 13.83 -0.08
CA ARG A 190 26.18 14.96 -0.07
C ARG A 190 26.55 16.06 -1.07
N GLU A 191 27.83 16.29 -1.34
CA GLU A 191 28.28 17.22 -2.38
C GLU A 191 28.23 16.56 -3.77
N ALA A 192 28.65 15.30 -3.87
CA ALA A 192 28.46 14.45 -5.05
C ALA A 192 27.02 14.50 -5.57
N LEU A 193 26.03 14.23 -4.71
CA LEU A 193 24.62 14.29 -5.06
C LEU A 193 24.19 15.69 -5.55
N ARG A 194 24.66 16.77 -4.90
CA ARG A 194 24.35 18.15 -5.33
C ARG A 194 24.95 18.50 -6.69
N ARG A 195 26.14 18.00 -7.00
CA ARG A 195 26.79 18.20 -8.31
C ARG A 195 26.06 17.40 -9.39
N LEU A 196 25.72 16.13 -9.13
CA LEU A 196 24.93 15.31 -10.06
C LEU A 196 23.56 15.95 -10.36
N ILE A 197 22.77 16.34 -9.36
CA ILE A 197 21.44 16.96 -9.59
C ILE A 197 21.55 18.22 -10.46
N ARG A 198 22.62 19.01 -10.32
CA ARG A 198 22.86 20.21 -11.14
C ARG A 198 23.33 19.90 -12.56
N ARG A 199 24.12 18.83 -12.75
CA ARG A 199 24.62 18.41 -14.07
C ARG A 199 23.51 17.83 -14.95
N GLU A 200 22.66 16.99 -14.38
CA GLU A 200 21.73 16.12 -15.13
C GLU A 200 20.36 16.79 -15.46
N GLN A 201 20.21 18.10 -15.20
CA GLN A 201 18.98 18.88 -15.46
C GLN A 201 17.68 18.21 -14.96
N VAL A 202 17.70 17.73 -13.72
CA VAL A 202 16.62 16.94 -13.12
C VAL A 202 15.26 17.66 -13.17
N GLN A 203 14.27 17.06 -13.85
CA GLN A 203 12.88 17.56 -13.84
C GLN A 203 12.16 17.14 -12.55
N ASN A 204 12.21 15.84 -12.24
CA ASN A 204 11.73 15.27 -10.97
C ASN A 204 12.53 14.01 -10.60
N ALA A 205 12.74 13.79 -9.29
CA ALA A 205 13.51 12.64 -8.80
C ALA A 205 13.13 12.13 -7.40
N LEU A 206 13.24 10.80 -7.23
CA LEU A 206 13.36 10.17 -5.91
C LEU A 206 14.84 10.06 -5.52
N ILE A 207 15.13 10.28 -4.24
CA ILE A 207 16.47 10.16 -3.67
C ILE A 207 16.40 9.17 -2.50
N PHE A 208 16.94 7.97 -2.68
CA PHE A 208 16.84 6.87 -1.72
C PHE A 208 18.00 6.86 -0.73
N CYS A 209 17.68 6.91 0.57
CA CYS A 209 18.60 6.68 1.68
C CYS A 209 18.22 5.41 2.45
N ASN A 210 19.20 4.71 3.03
CA ASN A 210 18.94 3.43 3.70
C ASN A 210 18.25 3.60 5.07
N ARG A 211 18.44 4.74 5.77
CA ARG A 211 17.82 4.99 7.08
C ARG A 211 17.01 6.28 7.10
N LYS A 212 15.91 6.26 7.88
CA LYS A 212 15.05 7.44 8.12
C LYS A 212 15.79 8.68 8.65
N VAL A 213 16.86 8.49 9.43
CA VAL A 213 17.69 9.59 9.95
C VAL A 213 18.53 10.24 8.84
N GLU A 214 19.00 9.45 7.87
CA GLU A 214 19.75 9.94 6.71
C GLU A 214 18.84 10.75 5.77
N VAL A 215 17.58 10.31 5.57
CA VAL A 215 16.53 11.07 4.86
C VAL A 215 16.37 12.48 5.44
N ASP A 216 16.26 12.59 6.76
CA ASP A 216 16.09 13.85 7.49
C ASP A 216 17.30 14.78 7.35
N VAL A 217 18.52 14.22 7.49
CA VAL A 217 19.79 14.96 7.36
C VAL A 217 20.01 15.44 5.92
N LEU A 218 19.71 14.61 4.93
CA LEU A 218 19.86 14.95 3.52
C LEU A 218 18.81 15.96 3.05
N TYR A 219 17.55 15.81 3.48
CA TYR A 219 16.49 16.80 3.28
C TYR A 219 16.91 18.19 3.78
N LYS A 220 17.38 18.28 5.03
CA LYS A 220 17.87 19.53 5.64
C LYS A 220 19.07 20.11 4.88
N SER A 221 19.97 19.26 4.38
CA SER A 221 21.10 19.70 3.54
C SER A 221 20.65 20.25 2.19
N LEU A 222 19.85 19.51 1.42
CA LEU A 222 19.37 19.94 0.10
C LEU A 222 18.54 21.23 0.19
N LYS A 223 17.65 21.34 1.19
CA LYS A 223 16.85 22.54 1.43
C LYS A 223 17.72 23.76 1.76
N ARG A 224 18.80 23.59 2.55
CA ARG A 224 19.77 24.66 2.84
C ARG A 224 20.59 25.09 1.61
N HIS A 225 20.75 24.22 0.62
CA HIS A 225 21.43 24.52 -0.65
C HIS A 225 20.47 24.94 -1.78
N GLY A 226 19.22 25.30 -1.45
CA GLY A 226 18.27 25.94 -2.38
C GLY A 226 17.47 25.00 -3.28
N PHE A 227 17.54 23.68 -3.09
CA PHE A 227 16.78 22.73 -3.90
C PHE A 227 15.30 22.64 -3.47
N SER A 228 14.38 22.53 -4.43
CA SER A 228 12.96 22.24 -4.14
C SER A 228 12.81 20.77 -3.75
N VAL A 229 12.70 20.50 -2.45
CA VAL A 229 12.82 19.15 -1.89
C VAL A 229 11.77 18.85 -0.82
N GLY A 230 11.25 17.62 -0.81
CA GLY A 230 10.48 17.01 0.27
C GLY A 230 11.24 15.86 0.97
N SER A 231 10.77 15.45 2.14
CA SER A 231 11.21 14.22 2.83
C SER A 231 10.07 13.20 2.92
N LEU A 232 10.42 11.92 3.03
CA LEU A 232 9.45 10.83 3.12
C LEU A 232 9.99 9.63 3.91
N HIS A 233 9.57 9.48 5.16
CA HIS A 233 9.99 8.41 6.06
C HIS A 233 8.85 7.96 6.97
N GLY A 234 9.02 6.80 7.63
CA GLY A 234 7.98 6.16 8.46
C GLY A 234 7.65 6.86 9.79
N ASP A 235 8.40 7.91 10.16
CA ASP A 235 8.16 8.69 11.39
C ASP A 235 7.32 9.95 11.14
N MET A 236 6.98 10.24 9.88
CA MET A 236 6.11 11.36 9.53
C MET A 236 4.66 11.05 9.91
N ASP A 237 3.93 12.06 10.38
CA ASP A 237 2.48 11.97 10.48
C ASP A 237 1.86 11.78 9.09
N GLN A 238 0.77 11.02 9.01
CA GLN A 238 0.15 10.72 7.72
C GLN A 238 -0.34 11.98 6.97
N PRO A 239 -0.94 13.00 7.62
CA PRO A 239 -1.31 14.25 6.94
C PRO A 239 -0.14 14.92 6.23
N ALA A 240 1.01 15.11 6.89
CA ALA A 240 2.21 15.66 6.25
C ALA A 240 2.74 14.74 5.15
N ARG A 241 2.76 13.41 5.37
CA ARG A 241 3.16 12.41 4.37
C ARG A 241 2.31 12.52 3.09
N PHE A 242 0.97 12.58 3.19
CA PHE A 242 0.10 12.79 2.04
C PHE A 242 0.27 14.18 1.41
N ALA A 243 0.40 15.23 2.21
CA ALA A 243 0.61 16.59 1.70
C ALA A 243 1.92 16.68 0.88
N THR A 244 3.02 16.10 1.36
CA THR A 244 4.30 16.06 0.63
C THR A 244 4.20 15.24 -0.66
N LEU A 245 3.52 14.10 -0.64
CA LEU A 245 3.29 13.29 -1.85
C LEU A 245 2.43 14.01 -2.88
N ASN A 246 1.38 14.71 -2.47
CA ASN A 246 0.52 15.46 -3.37
C ASN A 246 1.27 16.64 -4.01
N LYS A 247 2.09 17.36 -3.23
CA LYS A 247 2.97 18.43 -3.74
C LYS A 247 3.99 17.94 -4.76
N PHE A 248 4.59 16.77 -4.52
CA PHE A 248 5.51 16.15 -5.48
C PHE A 248 4.79 15.66 -6.74
N LYS A 249 3.60 15.05 -6.63
CA LYS A 249 2.73 14.70 -7.77
C LYS A 249 2.29 15.92 -8.58
N ALA A 250 2.10 17.08 -7.93
CA ALA A 250 1.79 18.36 -8.57
C ALA A 250 3.01 19.07 -9.18
N ASN A 251 4.22 18.50 -9.05
CA ASN A 251 5.50 19.10 -9.41
C ASN A 251 5.83 20.42 -8.68
N GLU A 252 5.20 20.70 -7.52
CA GLU A 252 5.65 21.78 -6.60
C GLU A 252 7.04 21.44 -6.00
N LEU A 253 7.32 20.15 -5.84
CA LEU A 253 8.57 19.61 -5.34
C LEU A 253 9.31 18.88 -6.46
N GLN A 254 10.55 19.31 -6.73
CA GLN A 254 11.43 18.72 -7.75
C GLN A 254 12.06 17.41 -7.26
N LEU A 255 12.39 17.34 -5.96
CA LEU A 255 13.08 16.21 -5.34
C LEU A 255 12.28 15.67 -4.16
N LEU A 256 12.30 14.36 -3.95
CA LEU A 256 11.74 13.72 -2.77
C LEU A 256 12.75 12.73 -2.18
N VAL A 257 13.30 13.06 -1.01
CA VAL A 257 14.22 12.18 -0.28
C VAL A 257 13.41 11.17 0.52
N CYS A 258 13.74 9.89 0.39
CA CYS A 258 12.91 8.81 0.93
C CYS A 258 13.72 7.59 1.39
N SER A 259 13.16 6.80 2.30
CA SER A 259 13.67 5.45 2.60
C SER A 259 12.82 4.39 1.88
N ASP A 260 13.37 3.19 1.65
CA ASP A 260 12.70 2.11 0.91
C ASP A 260 11.30 1.81 1.42
N VAL A 261 11.17 1.53 2.72
CA VAL A 261 9.88 1.24 3.39
C VAL A 261 8.85 2.36 3.15
N ALA A 262 9.31 3.62 3.08
CA ALA A 262 8.45 4.78 2.93
C ALA A 262 8.10 5.09 1.47
N ALA A 263 8.99 4.77 0.51
CA ALA A 263 8.88 5.03 -0.93
C ALA A 263 8.17 3.90 -1.70
N ARG A 264 8.30 2.65 -1.24
CA ARG A 264 7.52 1.52 -1.75
C ARG A 264 6.02 1.83 -1.58
N GLY A 265 5.19 1.30 -2.48
CA GLY A 265 3.74 1.50 -2.46
C GLY A 265 3.23 2.87 -2.91
N ILE A 266 4.13 3.75 -3.33
CA ILE A 266 3.75 4.99 -3.98
C ILE A 266 3.95 4.81 -5.49
N ASP A 267 2.86 4.75 -6.23
CA ASP A 267 2.92 5.00 -7.66
C ASP A 267 3.21 6.49 -7.94
N ILE A 268 4.51 6.79 -8.02
CA ILE A 268 5.07 7.83 -8.86
C ILE A 268 6.04 7.12 -9.81
N GLY A 269 5.48 6.57 -10.89
CA GLY A 269 6.25 6.13 -12.04
C GLY A 269 6.50 7.29 -13.01
N GLY A 270 7.44 7.10 -13.95
CA GLY A 270 7.69 8.09 -15.01
C GLY A 270 8.56 9.27 -14.57
N LEU A 271 9.32 9.11 -13.48
CA LEU A 271 10.33 10.09 -13.05
C LEU A 271 11.39 10.28 -14.13
N SER A 272 11.95 11.50 -14.24
CA SER A 272 13.15 11.73 -15.05
C SER A 272 14.38 11.02 -14.47
N HIS A 273 14.50 10.99 -13.14
CA HIS A 273 15.71 10.55 -12.44
C HIS A 273 15.41 9.74 -11.17
N VAL A 274 16.34 8.86 -10.81
CA VAL A 274 16.44 8.20 -9.50
C VAL A 274 17.88 8.33 -8.99
N PHE A 275 18.04 8.72 -7.72
CA PHE A 275 19.34 8.75 -7.05
C PHE A 275 19.34 7.76 -5.89
N ASN A 276 20.18 6.73 -5.95
CA ASN A 276 20.56 5.92 -4.80
C ASN A 276 21.66 6.70 -4.05
N PHE A 277 21.28 7.49 -3.04
CA PHE A 277 22.24 8.15 -2.17
C PHE A 277 23.02 7.13 -1.33
N ASP A 278 22.34 6.05 -0.92
CA ASP A 278 22.97 4.86 -0.34
C ASP A 278 22.72 3.64 -1.22
N VAL A 279 23.69 2.74 -1.31
CA VAL A 279 23.54 1.46 -2.03
C VAL A 279 22.60 0.56 -1.21
N PRO A 280 21.54 -0.03 -1.79
CA PRO A 280 20.61 -0.87 -1.03
C PRO A 280 21.30 -2.13 -0.50
N PHE A 281 20.79 -2.65 0.63
CA PHE A 281 21.36 -3.86 1.27
C PHE A 281 21.03 -5.16 0.51
N HIS A 282 19.97 -5.15 -0.30
CA HIS A 282 19.57 -6.26 -1.16
C HIS A 282 19.65 -5.83 -2.63
N ALA A 283 19.98 -6.76 -3.53
CA ALA A 283 20.18 -6.44 -4.94
C ALA A 283 18.83 -6.17 -5.66
N GLU A 284 17.77 -6.80 -5.18
CA GLU A 284 16.39 -6.71 -5.66
C GLU A 284 15.83 -5.30 -5.46
N ASP A 285 16.17 -4.67 -4.32
CA ASP A 285 15.80 -3.29 -4.02
C ASP A 285 16.37 -2.30 -5.04
N TYR A 286 17.60 -2.51 -5.55
CA TYR A 286 18.15 -1.66 -6.61
C TYR A 286 17.23 -1.62 -7.83
N VAL A 287 16.77 -2.79 -8.29
CA VAL A 287 15.85 -2.90 -9.43
C VAL A 287 14.52 -2.20 -9.13
N HIS A 288 13.98 -2.37 -7.92
CA HIS A 288 12.73 -1.73 -7.48
C HIS A 288 12.82 -0.19 -7.33
N ARG A 289 14.00 0.33 -6.97
CA ARG A 289 14.28 1.78 -6.90
C ARG A 289 14.40 2.39 -8.29
N ILE A 290 15.27 1.84 -9.15
CA ILE A 290 15.49 2.42 -10.49
C ILE A 290 14.27 2.26 -11.40
N GLY A 291 13.47 1.20 -11.21
CA GLY A 291 12.20 0.98 -11.91
C GLY A 291 11.08 1.99 -11.64
N ARG A 292 11.39 3.12 -10.97
CA ARG A 292 10.51 4.31 -10.85
C ARG A 292 10.73 5.31 -12.01
N THR A 293 11.91 5.29 -12.64
CA THR A 293 12.18 5.98 -13.91
C THR A 293 12.07 5.00 -15.10
N GLY A 294 12.27 5.47 -16.34
CA GLY A 294 12.33 4.64 -17.56
C GLY A 294 11.02 3.95 -18.01
N ARG A 295 9.87 4.31 -17.41
CA ARG A 295 8.57 3.65 -17.67
C ARG A 295 7.91 4.12 -18.97
N ALA A 296 7.03 3.27 -19.52
CA ALA A 296 6.18 3.56 -20.67
C ALA A 296 6.92 4.03 -21.94
N GLY A 297 8.16 3.55 -22.16
CA GLY A 297 8.99 3.90 -23.31
C GLY A 297 9.80 5.20 -23.16
N ASN A 298 9.53 6.00 -22.12
CA ASN A 298 10.35 7.18 -21.81
C ASN A 298 11.76 6.74 -21.36
N LYS A 299 12.77 7.53 -21.72
CA LYS A 299 14.13 7.39 -21.17
C LYS A 299 14.17 7.84 -19.71
N GLY A 300 15.10 7.29 -18.95
CA GLY A 300 15.31 7.61 -17.56
C GLY A 300 16.79 7.52 -17.16
N ALA A 301 17.18 8.16 -16.06
CA ALA A 301 18.53 8.05 -15.53
C ALA A 301 18.55 7.63 -14.05
N ALA A 302 19.49 6.75 -13.69
CA ALA A 302 19.58 6.15 -12.37
C ALA A 302 21.03 6.18 -11.86
N PHE A 303 21.30 7.05 -10.88
CA PHE A 303 22.64 7.30 -10.37
C PHE A 303 22.82 6.76 -8.96
N THR A 304 23.93 6.06 -8.71
CA THR A 304 24.23 5.41 -7.42
C THR A 304 25.52 5.93 -6.84
N ILE A 305 25.50 6.32 -5.56
CA ILE A 305 26.66 6.86 -4.84
C ILE A 305 27.14 5.82 -3.83
N ALA A 306 28.27 5.20 -4.14
CA ALA A 306 28.89 4.14 -3.34
C ALA A 306 30.13 4.63 -2.60
N THR A 307 30.36 4.05 -1.42
CA THR A 307 31.63 4.12 -0.68
C THR A 307 32.35 2.77 -0.78
N ALA A 308 33.63 2.69 -0.41
CA ALA A 308 34.35 1.42 -0.38
C ALA A 308 33.63 0.33 0.45
N ASP A 309 33.02 0.69 1.58
CA ASP A 309 32.24 -0.23 2.44
C ASP A 309 31.02 -0.85 1.70
N ASP A 310 30.48 -0.19 0.66
CA ASP A 310 29.34 -0.67 -0.13
C ASP A 310 29.73 -1.72 -1.19
N ALA A 311 31.02 -2.04 -1.36
CA ALA A 311 31.52 -2.85 -2.48
C ALA A 311 30.85 -4.22 -2.64
N ARG A 312 30.45 -4.86 -1.53
CA ARG A 312 29.70 -6.13 -1.57
C ARG A 312 28.28 -5.96 -2.09
N ASN A 313 27.62 -4.86 -1.75
CA ASN A 313 26.26 -4.57 -2.17
C ASN A 313 26.25 -4.25 -3.67
N VAL A 314 27.23 -3.47 -4.14
CA VAL A 314 27.45 -3.21 -5.58
C VAL A 314 27.69 -4.52 -6.33
N ALA A 315 28.62 -5.37 -5.88
CA ALA A 315 28.89 -6.66 -6.53
C ALA A 315 27.68 -7.61 -6.55
N ALA A 316 26.82 -7.57 -5.53
CA ALA A 316 25.56 -8.32 -5.51
C ALA A 316 24.56 -7.78 -6.53
N ILE A 317 24.46 -6.46 -6.68
CA ILE A 317 23.63 -5.80 -7.71
C ILE A 317 24.11 -6.15 -9.11
N GLU A 318 25.41 -6.01 -9.40
CA GLU A 318 25.99 -6.32 -10.72
C GLU A 318 25.85 -7.80 -11.09
N LYS A 319 25.90 -8.69 -10.09
CA LYS A 319 25.60 -10.12 -10.25
C LYS A 319 24.12 -10.38 -10.57
N LEU A 320 23.18 -9.66 -9.94
CA LEU A 320 21.74 -9.82 -10.20
C LEU A 320 21.33 -9.25 -11.57
N THR A 321 21.85 -8.08 -11.94
CA THR A 321 21.58 -7.43 -13.24
C THR A 321 22.37 -8.06 -14.39
N GLY A 322 23.37 -8.89 -14.10
CA GLY A 322 24.22 -9.58 -15.07
C GLY A 322 25.20 -8.67 -15.82
N ARG A 323 25.38 -7.42 -15.37
CA ARG A 323 26.24 -6.41 -16.01
C ARG A 323 26.83 -5.46 -14.96
N PRO A 324 28.10 -5.01 -15.12
CA PRO A 324 28.64 -3.95 -14.29
C PRO A 324 27.88 -2.63 -14.51
N ILE A 325 27.76 -1.81 -13.47
CA ILE A 325 27.16 -0.48 -13.59
C ILE A 325 28.22 0.47 -14.17
N PRO A 326 27.95 1.23 -15.25
CA PRO A 326 28.89 2.19 -15.81
C PRO A 326 29.40 3.15 -14.74
N ARG A 327 30.72 3.24 -14.56
CA ARG A 327 31.30 4.22 -13.64
C ARG A 327 31.11 5.63 -14.21
N ILE A 328 30.86 6.58 -13.31
CA ILE A 328 30.81 8.01 -13.62
C ILE A 328 31.69 8.78 -12.64
N GLU A 329 32.28 9.86 -13.13
CA GLU A 329 33.08 10.79 -12.35
C GLU A 329 32.32 12.10 -12.12
N VAL A 330 32.77 12.85 -11.11
CA VAL A 330 32.30 14.19 -10.76
C VAL A 330 33.52 15.01 -10.37
N GLU A 331 33.81 16.06 -11.13
CA GLU A 331 34.98 16.92 -10.95
C GLU A 331 35.12 17.44 -9.50
N GLY A 332 36.36 17.50 -9.02
CA GLY A 332 36.70 18.13 -7.74
C GLY A 332 36.17 17.40 -6.49
N LEU A 333 36.08 16.07 -6.56
CA LEU A 333 35.86 15.18 -5.41
C LEU A 333 36.99 14.15 -5.38
N ASP A 334 37.30 13.64 -4.19
CA ASP A 334 38.30 12.59 -4.04
C ASP A 334 37.82 11.25 -4.64
N GLU A 335 38.65 10.67 -5.50
CA GLU A 335 38.48 9.30 -5.98
C GLU A 335 38.70 8.27 -4.86
N VAL A 336 38.08 7.10 -5.03
CA VAL A 336 38.31 5.91 -4.22
C VAL A 336 39.02 4.89 -5.10
N SER A 337 40.21 4.45 -4.70
CA SER A 337 41.02 3.56 -5.53
C SER A 337 40.38 2.17 -5.67
N ASN A 338 40.70 1.47 -6.76
CA ASN A 338 40.29 0.08 -6.96
C ASN A 338 40.82 -0.84 -5.84
N GLU A 339 41.97 -0.49 -5.23
CA GLU A 339 42.58 -1.22 -4.13
C GLU A 339 41.76 -1.07 -2.84
N GLU A 340 41.32 0.16 -2.49
CA GLU A 340 40.40 0.40 -1.35
C GLU A 340 39.08 -0.37 -1.51
N ILE A 341 38.50 -0.37 -2.71
CA ILE A 341 37.25 -1.09 -3.02
C ILE A 341 37.46 -2.60 -2.84
N ALA A 342 38.57 -3.15 -3.34
CA ALA A 342 38.88 -4.57 -3.22
C ALA A 342 39.17 -4.98 -1.76
N GLU A 343 39.91 -4.17 -1.00
CA GLU A 343 40.20 -4.44 0.41
C GLU A 343 38.91 -4.41 1.26
N ALA A 344 38.05 -3.42 1.04
CA ALA A 344 36.74 -3.34 1.70
C ALA A 344 35.82 -4.53 1.36
N ALA A 345 35.82 -4.98 0.10
CA ALA A 345 35.11 -6.20 -0.31
C ALA A 345 35.65 -7.48 0.37
N ALA A 346 36.92 -7.50 0.77
CA ALA A 346 37.54 -8.62 1.49
C ALA A 346 37.30 -8.59 3.01
N ARG A 347 37.34 -7.42 3.67
CA ARG A 347 37.20 -7.27 5.14
C ARG A 347 35.95 -8.00 5.70
N PRO A 348 36.04 -8.90 6.69
CA PRO A 348 34.89 -9.70 7.15
C PRO A 348 33.74 -8.82 7.70
N ASN A 349 32.50 -9.24 7.45
CA ASN A 349 31.30 -8.41 7.63
C ASN A 349 30.98 -8.07 9.11
N ARG A 350 31.64 -7.05 9.65
CA ARG A 350 31.26 -6.37 10.89
C ARG A 350 30.05 -5.49 10.62
N GLY A 351 28.87 -6.12 10.58
CA GLY A 351 27.61 -5.50 10.16
C GLY A 351 27.36 -4.12 10.79
N ARG A 352 26.97 -3.14 9.97
CA ARG A 352 26.78 -1.72 10.34
C ARG A 352 25.50 -1.45 11.17
N GLY A 353 25.08 -2.43 11.98
CA GLY A 353 23.96 -2.37 12.92
C GLY A 353 24.44 -2.65 14.34
N GLY A 354 24.19 -1.74 15.28
CA GLY A 354 24.50 -1.95 16.70
C GLY A 354 25.82 -1.37 17.23
N ARG A 355 26.18 -0.12 16.90
CA ARG A 355 27.08 0.66 17.78
C ARG A 355 26.29 1.16 19.00
N GLY A 356 26.10 0.26 19.97
CA GLY A 356 25.22 0.49 21.14
C GLY A 356 25.66 -0.21 22.44
N ALA A 357 26.92 -0.66 22.54
CA ALA A 357 27.48 -1.21 23.77
C ALA A 357 29.02 -1.03 23.82
N PRO A 358 29.60 -0.48 24.90
CA PRO A 358 31.06 -0.45 25.08
C PRO A 358 31.54 -1.81 25.62
N ALA A 359 32.14 -2.62 24.76
CA ALA A 359 32.71 -3.90 25.15
C ALA A 359 33.95 -3.70 26.06
N ARG A 360 33.80 -3.89 27.38
CA ARG A 360 34.94 -4.09 28.28
C ARG A 360 35.64 -5.41 27.91
N GLY A 361 36.93 -5.34 27.63
CA GLY A 361 37.73 -6.52 27.27
C GLY A 361 37.90 -7.50 28.42
N GLY A 362 37.96 -8.80 28.10
CA GLY A 362 38.25 -9.87 29.06
C GLY A 362 38.94 -11.05 28.38
N ARG A 363 40.22 -11.26 28.71
CA ARG A 363 41.01 -12.47 28.43
C ARG A 363 42.15 -12.58 29.48
N PRO A 364 42.71 -13.77 29.73
CA PRO A 364 42.44 -14.38 31.03
C PRO A 364 43.69 -14.81 31.81
N ALA A 365 43.52 -14.99 33.13
CA ALA A 365 44.44 -15.71 34.00
C ALA A 365 43.65 -16.39 35.13
N ALA A 366 44.25 -17.37 35.81
CA ALA A 366 43.62 -18.17 36.86
C ALA A 366 44.54 -18.32 38.08
N GLY A 367 43.93 -18.60 39.24
CA GLY A 367 44.63 -19.04 40.45
C GLY A 367 45.14 -17.93 41.38
N GLY A 368 45.37 -18.30 42.65
CA GLY A 368 45.80 -17.40 43.72
C GLY A 368 44.88 -17.49 44.94
N ARG A 369 45.44 -17.70 46.13
CA ARG A 369 44.73 -17.73 47.42
C ARG A 369 45.31 -16.66 48.36
N ASP A 370 44.64 -16.57 49.51
CA ASP A 370 45.21 -16.31 50.85
C ASP A 370 45.37 -14.84 51.34
N ARG A 371 44.66 -14.62 52.46
CA ARG A 371 45.09 -13.94 53.71
C ARG A 371 44.83 -12.45 53.98
N GLU A 372 44.00 -12.28 55.01
CA GLU A 372 44.28 -11.53 56.26
C GLU A 372 44.55 -10.02 56.19
N ARG A 373 43.61 -9.25 56.76
CA ARG A 373 43.83 -8.67 58.11
C ARG A 373 42.54 -8.28 58.83
N GLY A 374 42.59 -8.37 60.16
CA GLY A 374 41.48 -8.16 61.10
C GLY A 374 41.45 -6.78 61.78
N PRO A 375 40.61 -6.60 62.83
CA PRO A 375 39.90 -5.32 63.05
C PRO A 375 40.17 -4.59 64.38
N ARG A 376 39.88 -3.27 64.40
CA ARG A 376 39.63 -2.37 65.56
C ARG A 376 38.74 -1.19 65.11
N GLY A 377 37.89 -0.53 65.91
CA GLY A 377 37.39 -0.85 67.26
C GLY A 377 36.94 0.38 68.08
N ALA A 378 35.62 0.57 68.26
CA ALA A 378 34.94 1.55 69.15
C ALA A 378 35.15 3.07 68.84
N ASP A 379 34.38 4.05 69.36
CA ASP A 379 33.34 4.11 70.42
C ASP A 379 32.34 5.31 70.21
N ARG A 380 31.20 5.31 70.92
CA ARG A 380 30.29 6.44 71.34
C ARG A 380 29.11 6.94 70.48
N ARG A 381 27.89 6.63 70.99
CA ARG A 381 26.78 7.53 71.45
C ARG A 381 26.12 8.55 70.47
N SER A 382 24.80 8.82 70.52
CA SER A 382 23.69 8.27 71.32
C SER A 382 22.30 8.51 70.69
N ASP A 383 21.27 7.87 71.27
CA ASP A 383 19.83 8.23 71.27
C ASP A 383 19.08 8.50 69.95
N ARG A 384 18.25 7.53 69.51
CA ARG A 384 16.79 7.49 69.79
C ARG A 384 16.04 6.51 68.86
N ALA A 385 15.25 5.63 69.46
CA ALA A 385 14.33 4.67 68.80
C ALA A 385 12.86 5.04 69.20
N PRO A 386 11.76 4.40 68.72
CA PRO A 386 11.71 3.06 68.12
C PRO A 386 10.78 2.79 66.91
N GLN A 387 11.11 1.70 66.20
CA GLN A 387 10.22 0.69 65.58
C GLN A 387 9.27 1.08 64.41
N ALA A 388 8.90 0.17 63.49
CA ALA A 388 9.15 -1.28 63.44
C ALA A 388 9.55 -1.83 62.05
N ASP A 389 10.49 -2.79 62.09
CA ASP A 389 10.74 -3.90 61.16
C ASP A 389 9.54 -4.90 61.06
N THR A 390 9.47 -5.93 60.20
CA THR A 390 10.02 -6.27 58.86
C THR A 390 9.28 -7.54 58.34
N GLN A 391 9.53 -7.95 57.09
CA GLN A 391 9.04 -9.14 56.35
C GLN A 391 9.47 -10.52 56.97
N PRO A 392 9.40 -11.68 56.25
CA PRO A 392 8.30 -12.38 55.53
C PRO A 392 8.14 -13.88 55.93
N ILE A 393 7.06 -14.58 55.54
CA ILE A 393 6.96 -16.07 55.61
C ILE A 393 6.33 -16.67 54.32
N VAL A 394 6.64 -17.95 54.05
CA VAL A 394 6.47 -18.74 52.81
C VAL A 394 5.14 -19.53 52.67
N ALA A 395 4.98 -20.21 51.52
CA ALA A 395 3.77 -20.88 51.04
C ALA A 395 3.52 -22.33 51.54
N ALA A 396 2.29 -22.82 51.33
CA ALA A 396 1.91 -24.25 51.24
C ALA A 396 0.58 -24.41 50.44
N SER A 397 0.15 -25.65 50.15
CA SER A 397 -0.88 -25.99 49.15
C SER A 397 -2.07 -26.82 49.70
N ALA A 398 -3.16 -26.90 48.89
CA ALA A 398 -3.99 -28.11 48.60
C ALA A 398 -5.54 -28.07 48.81
N GLU A 399 -6.25 -28.33 47.70
CA GLU A 399 -7.43 -29.22 47.46
C GLU A 399 -8.83 -29.13 48.18
N ARG A 400 -9.87 -29.01 47.32
CA ARG A 400 -11.22 -29.70 47.26
C ARG A 400 -12.28 -29.58 48.40
N ALA A 401 -13.35 -28.80 48.10
CA ALA A 401 -14.78 -29.16 47.81
C ALA A 401 -15.52 -30.35 48.54
N PRO A 402 -16.88 -30.51 48.50
CA PRO A 402 -17.98 -29.75 47.84
C PRO A 402 -19.31 -29.56 48.69
N LEU A 403 -20.45 -29.21 48.02
CA LEU A 403 -21.89 -29.31 48.44
C LEU A 403 -22.42 -28.29 49.51
N ALA A 404 -23.68 -27.83 49.56
CA ALA A 404 -24.89 -27.76 48.67
C ALA A 404 -25.93 -26.78 49.33
N GLU A 405 -27.18 -26.45 48.90
CA GLU A 405 -28.04 -26.64 47.71
C GLU A 405 -29.11 -25.48 47.66
N ARG A 406 -30.33 -25.68 47.11
CA ARG A 406 -31.45 -24.70 46.97
C ARG A 406 -32.74 -25.20 47.63
N PRO A 407 -33.68 -24.30 48.04
CA PRO A 407 -34.88 -23.93 47.24
C PRO A 407 -35.29 -22.43 47.41
N ALA A 408 -36.33 -21.84 46.81
CA ALA A 408 -37.12 -22.04 45.58
C ALA A 408 -37.86 -20.71 45.23
N ARG A 409 -38.54 -20.62 44.07
CA ARG A 409 -39.47 -19.52 43.70
C ARG A 409 -40.93 -19.95 43.90
N PRO A 410 -41.88 -19.00 43.92
CA PRO A 410 -42.88 -18.97 42.85
C PRO A 410 -42.95 -17.62 42.11
N ALA A 411 -43.81 -17.51 41.10
CA ALA A 411 -43.99 -16.31 40.28
C ALA A 411 -45.42 -16.18 39.74
N ARG A 412 -45.90 -14.92 39.65
CA ARG A 412 -47.05 -14.32 38.91
C ARG A 412 -47.12 -12.85 39.39
N GLY A 413 -47.67 -11.89 38.66
CA GLY A 413 -48.27 -11.90 37.34
C GLY A 413 -48.94 -10.55 37.07
N ASP A 414 -49.12 -10.22 35.79
CA ASP A 414 -50.07 -9.25 35.24
C ASP A 414 -49.73 -7.74 35.14
N ARG A 415 -50.20 -7.25 33.99
CA ARG A 415 -50.35 -5.90 33.40
C ARG A 415 -51.68 -5.99 32.59
N PRO A 416 -52.28 -4.91 32.06
CA PRO A 416 -51.83 -3.51 31.97
C PRO A 416 -52.87 -2.50 32.50
N GLU A 417 -52.66 -1.19 32.30
CA GLU A 417 -53.65 -0.36 31.57
C GLU A 417 -53.07 0.96 31.02
N ARG A 418 -53.92 1.84 30.44
CA ARG A 418 -53.55 2.87 29.46
C ARG A 418 -54.47 4.10 29.49
N GLY A 419 -53.90 5.29 29.70
CA GLY A 419 -54.53 6.61 29.46
C GLY A 419 -53.60 7.73 29.96
N GLU A 420 -53.20 8.75 29.19
CA GLU A 420 -53.91 9.80 28.41
C GLU A 420 -54.23 11.08 29.21
N ARG A 421 -53.66 12.21 28.73
CA ARG A 421 -53.96 13.61 29.10
C ARG A 421 -53.46 14.01 30.51
N SER A 422 -53.25 15.28 30.86
CA SER A 422 -53.52 16.55 30.15
C SER A 422 -52.40 17.60 30.33
N ARG A 423 -52.64 18.83 29.84
CA ARG A 423 -51.77 20.02 29.84
C ARG A 423 -51.83 20.78 31.18
N ASP A 424 -50.71 21.38 31.60
CA ASP A 424 -50.52 22.85 31.72
C ASP A 424 -49.02 23.15 32.01
N ARG A 425 -48.38 24.27 31.61
CA ARG A 425 -48.45 25.68 32.08
C ARG A 425 -48.29 25.81 33.61
N GLY A 426 -47.42 26.68 34.15
CA GLY A 426 -46.42 27.57 33.56
C GLY A 426 -46.02 28.70 34.53
N ARG A 427 -44.83 29.29 34.37
CA ARG A 427 -44.15 30.21 35.33
C ARG A 427 -43.76 29.49 36.64
N ASP A 428 -42.75 29.92 37.41
CA ASP A 428 -41.88 31.12 37.40
C ASP A 428 -40.47 30.68 37.90
N ARG A 429 -39.36 31.45 37.96
CA ARG A 429 -39.05 32.88 37.79
C ARG A 429 -37.54 33.03 37.44
N ALA A 430 -37.06 34.23 37.11
CA ALA A 430 -35.62 34.59 37.09
C ALA A 430 -35.18 35.26 38.42
N PRO A 431 -33.89 35.62 38.62
CA PRO A 431 -33.50 37.00 38.26
C PRO A 431 -32.00 37.28 37.90
N VAL A 432 -31.76 38.52 37.44
CA VAL A 432 -30.51 39.32 37.37
C VAL A 432 -29.54 39.13 36.17
N THR A 433 -29.10 40.29 35.65
CA THR A 433 -28.21 40.64 34.50
C THR A 433 -26.80 41.09 35.04
N PRO A 434 -25.83 41.75 34.33
CA PRO A 434 -25.69 42.28 32.96
C PRO A 434 -24.62 41.56 32.09
N ARG A 435 -24.47 41.73 30.76
CA ARG A 435 -24.80 42.79 29.75
C ARG A 435 -23.74 43.89 29.58
N GLU A 436 -22.93 43.75 28.52
CA GLU A 436 -22.27 44.85 27.79
C GLU A 436 -22.85 44.97 26.37
N GLU A 437 -22.47 46.00 25.59
CA GLU A 437 -23.31 46.51 24.50
C GLU A 437 -22.53 47.12 23.31
N ARG A 438 -23.15 47.10 22.11
CA ARG A 438 -22.94 47.95 20.90
C ARG A 438 -21.84 47.58 19.88
N PRO A 439 -21.92 48.07 18.62
CA PRO A 439 -23.09 48.59 17.87
C PRO A 439 -23.28 47.95 16.46
N ARG A 440 -24.37 48.33 15.77
CA ARG A 440 -24.53 48.25 14.30
C ARG A 440 -24.38 49.64 13.68
N ILE A 441 -24.13 49.70 12.37
CA ILE A 441 -24.31 50.87 11.49
C ILE A 441 -25.00 50.39 10.19
N GLU A 442 -25.83 51.23 9.58
CA GLU A 442 -26.61 50.96 8.35
C GLU A 442 -26.30 52.00 7.24
N ASP A 443 -27.10 51.99 6.16
CA ASP A 443 -27.20 53.00 5.09
C ASP A 443 -26.05 53.21 4.07
N ARG A 444 -26.19 52.59 2.88
CA ARG A 444 -26.82 53.24 1.70
C ARG A 444 -26.93 52.35 0.45
N ALA A 445 -27.89 52.68 -0.42
CA ALA A 445 -28.03 52.21 -1.81
C ALA A 445 -28.12 53.44 -2.75
N PRO A 446 -28.09 53.32 -4.12
CA PRO A 446 -29.27 52.84 -4.86
C PRO A 446 -29.04 52.06 -6.20
N ARG A 447 -30.17 51.54 -6.70
CA ARG A 447 -30.55 50.91 -7.99
C ARG A 447 -29.74 51.11 -9.29
N ASN A 448 -29.67 50.03 -10.08
CA ASN A 448 -30.32 49.86 -11.41
C ASN A 448 -30.44 48.33 -11.63
N GLU A 449 -31.59 47.62 -11.78
CA GLU A 449 -32.71 47.71 -12.75
C GLU A 449 -32.27 47.57 -14.22
N GLN A 450 -32.86 46.72 -15.07
CA GLN A 450 -33.92 45.67 -14.99
C GLN A 450 -33.88 44.86 -16.34
N PRO A 451 -34.72 43.83 -16.64
CA PRO A 451 -35.52 42.92 -15.82
C PRO A 451 -35.28 41.41 -16.17
N ARG A 452 -36.13 40.50 -15.65
CA ARG A 452 -36.39 39.16 -16.21
C ARG A 452 -37.86 39.09 -16.67
N GLU A 453 -38.18 38.18 -17.58
CA GLU A 453 -39.56 37.72 -17.79
C GLU A 453 -39.73 36.25 -17.38
N GLU A 454 -40.93 35.91 -16.93
CA GLU A 454 -41.39 34.56 -16.61
C GLU A 454 -42.67 34.27 -17.41
N ARG A 455 -42.88 33.00 -17.81
CA ARG A 455 -44.12 32.19 -17.70
C ARG A 455 -44.08 30.97 -18.61
N GLY A 456 -45.01 30.04 -18.39
CA GLY A 456 -45.27 28.91 -19.30
C GLY A 456 -44.98 27.53 -18.72
N TRP A 457 -45.88 27.04 -17.87
CA TRP A 457 -46.11 25.60 -17.79
C TRP A 457 -47.14 25.24 -18.85
N ASP A 458 -46.86 24.23 -19.69
CA ASP A 458 -47.94 23.44 -20.28
C ASP A 458 -47.47 22.04 -20.71
N ARG A 459 -48.43 21.11 -20.82
CA ARG A 459 -48.22 19.73 -21.32
C ARG A 459 -49.02 19.54 -22.61
N PRO A 460 -48.54 18.63 -23.48
CA PRO A 460 -49.47 17.76 -24.21
C PRO A 460 -49.44 16.31 -23.69
N GLN A 461 -50.58 15.63 -23.78
CA GLN A 461 -50.68 14.16 -23.78
C GLN A 461 -50.79 13.65 -25.23
N PRO A 462 -50.57 12.34 -25.48
CA PRO A 462 -50.51 11.79 -26.83
C PRO A 462 -51.90 11.39 -27.36
N ASP A 463 -52.04 11.34 -28.68
CA ASP A 463 -53.19 10.72 -29.35
C ASP A 463 -52.77 9.82 -30.52
N ARG A 464 -53.73 9.03 -31.06
CA ARG A 464 -53.47 7.89 -31.96
C ARG A 464 -54.11 8.03 -33.35
N TYR A 465 -53.69 7.14 -34.27
CA TYR A 465 -54.24 6.88 -35.62
C TYR A 465 -53.96 8.01 -36.63
N ALA A 466 -53.73 7.77 -37.93
CA ALA A 466 -53.55 6.54 -38.72
C ALA A 466 -52.35 6.78 -39.72
N GLU A 467 -52.02 6.05 -40.80
CA GLU A 467 -52.70 5.05 -41.65
C GLU A 467 -51.71 3.97 -42.18
N ARG A 468 -52.24 2.91 -42.81
CA ARG A 468 -51.50 1.96 -43.67
C ARG A 468 -51.73 2.28 -45.15
N PRO A 469 -50.81 1.87 -46.03
CA PRO A 469 -51.22 1.25 -47.28
C PRO A 469 -50.68 -0.19 -47.46
N GLU A 470 -51.60 -1.07 -47.87
CA GLU A 470 -51.38 -2.35 -48.59
C GLU A 470 -51.55 -2.06 -50.10
N ARG A 471 -51.04 -2.78 -51.12
CA ARG A 471 -50.22 -4.01 -51.29
C ARG A 471 -49.34 -3.83 -52.55
N SER A 472 -48.35 -4.70 -52.76
CA SER A 472 -48.35 -5.59 -53.95
C SER A 472 -47.47 -6.82 -53.71
N TRP A 473 -47.67 -7.88 -54.49
CA TRP A 473 -46.82 -9.07 -54.55
C TRP A 473 -46.21 -9.18 -55.95
N ASP A 474 -44.94 -9.55 -56.05
CA ASP A 474 -44.42 -10.24 -57.22
C ASP A 474 -43.21 -11.13 -56.87
N ARG A 475 -42.70 -11.89 -57.84
CA ARG A 475 -42.09 -13.21 -57.60
C ARG A 475 -40.55 -13.31 -57.71
N ASP A 476 -40.08 -14.47 -57.27
CA ASP A 476 -38.78 -15.12 -57.53
C ASP A 476 -37.54 -14.59 -56.77
N GLY A 477 -36.55 -15.48 -56.58
CA GLY A 477 -35.46 -15.36 -55.58
C GLY A 477 -34.05 -15.36 -56.18
N PRO A 478 -33.00 -15.96 -55.55
CA PRO A 478 -32.99 -16.84 -54.38
C PRO A 478 -32.21 -16.30 -53.16
N ARG A 479 -32.13 -17.12 -52.09
CA ARG A 479 -31.56 -16.77 -50.78
C ARG A 479 -30.05 -16.49 -50.80
N ARG A 480 -29.64 -15.40 -50.16
CA ARG A 480 -28.37 -15.31 -49.40
C ARG A 480 -28.69 -14.95 -47.95
N ARG A 481 -27.87 -15.45 -47.01
CA ARG A 481 -27.93 -15.09 -45.58
C ARG A 481 -26.84 -14.05 -45.33
N ASP A 482 -27.24 -12.80 -45.18
CA ASP A 482 -26.37 -11.83 -44.53
C ASP A 482 -26.53 -11.95 -43.00
N ARG A 483 -25.43 -11.76 -42.29
CA ARG A 483 -25.46 -11.41 -40.88
C ARG A 483 -25.68 -9.90 -40.79
N ASP A 484 -26.36 -9.44 -39.75
CA ASP A 484 -25.77 -8.55 -38.74
C ASP A 484 -26.85 -8.07 -37.74
N ASP A 485 -27.46 -9.02 -37.02
CA ASP A 485 -28.14 -8.73 -35.74
C ASP A 485 -27.11 -8.68 -34.61
N LEU A 486 -26.35 -7.58 -34.56
CA LEU A 486 -25.64 -7.15 -33.37
C LEU A 486 -26.25 -5.82 -32.91
N GLY A 487 -26.55 -5.74 -31.61
CA GLY A 487 -27.25 -4.60 -31.01
C GLY A 487 -26.47 -3.28 -31.04
N PRO A 488 -27.00 -2.21 -30.42
CA PRO A 488 -26.42 -0.86 -30.48
C PRO A 488 -24.93 -0.86 -30.14
N SER A 489 -24.15 -0.19 -31.00
CA SER A 489 -22.69 -0.22 -30.99
C SER A 489 -22.09 0.16 -29.63
N VAL A 490 -21.21 -0.69 -29.11
CA VAL A 490 -20.51 -0.49 -27.83
C VAL A 490 -19.74 0.84 -27.87
N GLN A 491 -20.05 1.76 -26.96
CA GLN A 491 -19.25 2.97 -26.76
C GLN A 491 -17.86 2.59 -26.25
N GLY A 492 -16.84 2.82 -27.08
CA GLY A 492 -15.44 2.64 -26.69
C GLY A 492 -14.97 3.68 -25.67
N PHE A 493 -13.85 3.38 -24.99
CA PHE A 493 -13.31 4.18 -23.88
C PHE A 493 -12.78 5.60 -24.24
N GLY A 494 -12.96 6.06 -25.49
CA GLY A 494 -12.39 7.33 -25.97
C GLY A 494 -10.87 7.38 -25.81
N ASP A 495 -10.34 8.54 -25.44
CA ASP A 495 -8.89 8.74 -25.19
C ASP A 495 -8.38 8.03 -23.91
N ALA A 496 -9.28 7.38 -23.13
CA ALA A 496 -8.97 6.77 -21.84
C ALA A 496 -8.73 5.24 -21.92
N ILE A 497 -8.48 4.68 -23.11
CA ILE A 497 -8.19 3.25 -23.29
C ILE A 497 -6.92 2.86 -22.48
N PRO A 498 -7.00 1.91 -21.53
CA PRO A 498 -5.82 1.41 -20.83
C PRO A 498 -4.84 0.74 -21.79
N ALA A 499 -3.54 1.04 -21.68
CA ALA A 499 -2.52 0.64 -22.65
C ALA A 499 -2.45 -0.87 -22.95
N PHE A 500 -2.86 -1.74 -22.01
CA PHE A 500 -2.90 -3.19 -22.24
C PHE A 500 -3.98 -3.61 -23.26
N MET A 501 -5.06 -2.83 -23.44
CA MET A 501 -6.08 -3.07 -24.46
C MET A 501 -5.62 -2.65 -25.87
N LEU A 502 -4.55 -1.85 -25.97
CA LEU A 502 -3.92 -1.47 -27.24
C LEU A 502 -2.93 -2.53 -27.74
N ILE A 503 -2.64 -3.57 -26.94
CA ILE A 503 -1.77 -4.68 -27.34
C ILE A 503 -2.58 -5.61 -28.27
N PRO A 504 -2.18 -5.77 -29.55
CA PRO A 504 -2.89 -6.64 -30.46
C PRO A 504 -2.73 -8.10 -30.03
N ILE A 505 -3.84 -8.74 -29.65
CA ILE A 505 -3.86 -10.17 -29.30
C ILE A 505 -3.39 -10.98 -30.53
N PRO A 506 -2.33 -11.79 -30.43
CA PRO A 506 -1.91 -12.65 -31.52
C PRO A 506 -3.04 -13.61 -31.87
N ARG A 507 -3.53 -13.55 -33.12
CA ARG A 507 -4.48 -14.57 -33.61
C ARG A 507 -3.77 -15.93 -33.54
N PRO A 508 -4.43 -17.00 -33.04
CA PRO A 508 -3.86 -18.33 -33.13
C PRO A 508 -3.57 -18.61 -34.60
N ARG A 509 -2.38 -19.18 -34.89
CA ARG A 509 -2.12 -19.72 -36.23
C ARG A 509 -3.18 -20.78 -36.48
N ARG A 510 -3.84 -20.73 -37.64
CA ARG A 510 -4.50 -21.93 -38.15
C ARG A 510 -3.40 -22.96 -38.35
N ASP A 511 -3.57 -24.13 -37.75
CA ASP A 511 -2.68 -25.24 -37.99
C ASP A 511 -2.64 -25.55 -39.50
N ALA A 512 -1.44 -25.82 -40.01
CA ALA A 512 -1.29 -26.22 -41.40
C ALA A 512 -1.97 -27.58 -41.58
N ASN A 513 -2.82 -27.69 -42.60
CA ASN A 513 -3.51 -28.93 -42.92
C ASN A 513 -2.44 -30.00 -43.25
N PRO A 514 -2.40 -31.15 -42.57
CA PRO A 514 -1.46 -32.21 -42.93
C PRO A 514 -1.80 -32.70 -44.34
N GLU A 515 -0.79 -32.82 -45.19
CA GLU A 515 -0.92 -33.45 -46.50
C GLU A 515 -1.05 -34.97 -46.32
N PRO A 516 -1.81 -35.67 -47.18
CA PRO A 516 -2.03 -37.11 -47.05
C PRO A 516 -0.76 -37.90 -47.32
N GLU A 517 -0.52 -38.93 -46.52
CA GLU A 517 0.62 -39.84 -46.68
C GLU A 517 0.52 -40.60 -48.01
N THR A 518 1.57 -40.52 -48.83
CA THR A 518 1.67 -41.31 -50.07
C THR A 518 2.21 -42.70 -49.76
N GLU A 519 1.34 -43.72 -49.84
CA GLU A 519 1.74 -45.12 -49.83
C GLU A 519 2.66 -45.43 -51.03
N ALA A 520 3.84 -46.00 -50.77
CA ALA A 520 4.74 -46.48 -51.82
C ALA A 520 5.72 -47.54 -51.28
N GLU A 521 5.31 -48.82 -51.29
CA GLU A 521 6.15 -49.95 -51.76
C GLU A 521 5.37 -51.28 -51.77
N ALA A 522 5.04 -51.77 -52.97
CA ALA A 522 4.68 -53.16 -53.23
C ALA A 522 4.82 -53.47 -54.74
N ALA A 523 5.79 -54.35 -55.07
CA ALA A 523 6.20 -54.78 -56.42
C ALA A 523 6.97 -53.75 -57.27
#